data_AF-A0A936X0B0-F1
#
_entry.id   AF-A0A936X0B0-F1
#
_cell.length_a   1.000
_cell.length_b   1.000
_cell.length_c   1.000
_cell.angle_alpha   90.00
_cell.angle_beta   90.00
_cell.angle_gamma   90.00
#
_symmetry.space_group_name_H-M   'P 1'
#
loop_
_entity.id
_entity.type
_entity.pdbx_description
1 polymer ?
#
loop_
_entity_poly.entity_id
_entity_poly.type
_entity_poly.pdbx_seq_one_letter_code
_entity_poly.pdbx_strand_id
1 'polypeptide(L)'
;MKVIFVIVLLITSMVCCGNKNVPVTISNNSIIISNTRLDNNKDSLTYKILTNTNKTYGYDILKHGKVLIHQASIPGVSGNKGFDSKNNAQKVAVLVIKKIRKGEMPPTVTKEELKKLGVL
;
A
#
# COMPACT_ATOMS: atom_id res chain seq x y z
N MET A 1 -7.88 16.71 21.81
CA MET A 1 -7.36 15.35 21.99
C MET A 1 -6.71 14.89 20.69
N LYS A 2 -5.37 14.82 20.66
CA LYS A 2 -4.61 14.32 19.51
C LYS A 2 -4.51 12.81 19.67
N VAL A 3 -5.44 12.07 19.05
CA VAL A 3 -5.46 10.60 19.14
C VAL A 3 -4.42 10.07 18.16
N ILE A 4 -3.20 9.89 18.68
CA ILE A 4 -2.07 9.27 17.99
C ILE A 4 -2.36 7.76 17.95
N PHE A 5 -2.89 7.27 16.82
CA PHE A 5 -3.04 5.85 16.55
C PHE A 5 -1.71 5.33 16.00
N VAL A 6 -0.74 5.17 16.88
CA VAL A 6 0.45 4.35 16.63
C VAL A 6 0.03 2.91 16.94
N ILE A 7 -0.25 2.12 15.90
CA ILE A 7 -0.40 0.67 16.07
C ILE A 7 0.82 -0.03 15.44
N VAL A 8 1.74 -0.29 16.36
CA VAL A 8 2.55 -1.50 16.55
C VAL A 8 3.49 -1.90 15.42
N LEU A 9 4.67 -1.27 15.54
CA LEU A 9 5.99 -1.87 15.46
C LEU A 9 6.04 -3.33 16.01
N LEU A 10 6.25 -4.32 15.14
CA LEU A 10 6.87 -5.60 15.52
C LEU A 10 8.28 -5.64 14.94
N ILE A 11 9.20 -4.97 15.66
CA ILE A 11 10.63 -5.24 15.56
C ILE A 11 10.82 -6.65 16.12
N THR A 12 11.10 -7.62 15.25
CA THR A 12 11.84 -8.82 15.65
C THR A 12 12.97 -9.07 14.65
N SER A 13 14.17 -8.97 15.20
CA SER A 13 15.46 -9.54 14.76
C SER A 13 16.00 -9.24 13.36
N MET A 14 17.20 -8.65 13.37
CA MET A 14 18.24 -8.75 12.35
C MET A 14 18.19 -10.07 11.56
N VAL A 15 18.02 -9.96 10.24
CA VAL A 15 18.75 -10.81 9.30
C VAL A 15 19.28 -9.90 8.20
N CYS A 16 20.60 -9.70 8.24
CA CYS A 16 21.36 -9.25 7.09
C CYS A 16 21.53 -10.38 6.07
N CYS A 17 21.90 -9.94 4.87
CA CYS A 17 22.51 -10.67 3.75
C CYS A 17 21.62 -11.33 2.70
N GLY A 18 21.98 -11.07 1.45
CA GLY A 18 21.75 -11.99 0.33
C GLY A 18 21.70 -11.35 -1.06
N ASN A 19 22.78 -10.77 -1.56
CA ASN A 19 22.91 -10.44 -2.98
C ASN A 19 23.16 -11.73 -3.79
N LYS A 20 22.34 -12.04 -4.79
CA LYS A 20 22.71 -12.91 -5.91
C LYS A 20 22.09 -12.38 -7.19
N ASN A 21 22.93 -11.71 -7.97
CA ASN A 21 22.72 -11.40 -9.37
C ASN A 21 22.77 -12.74 -10.14
N VAL A 22 21.68 -13.08 -10.83
CA VAL A 22 21.63 -14.22 -11.74
C VAL A 22 21.73 -13.67 -13.16
N PRO A 23 22.74 -14.04 -13.96
CA PRO A 23 22.75 -13.75 -15.39
C PRO A 23 21.79 -14.70 -16.10
N VAL A 24 20.79 -14.17 -16.78
CA VAL A 24 19.85 -14.96 -17.60
C VAL A 24 20.23 -14.84 -19.08
N THR A 25 20.47 -15.99 -19.68
CA THR A 25 20.85 -16.24 -21.09
C THR A 25 19.68 -16.07 -22.05
N ILE A 26 19.91 -15.40 -23.18
CA ILE A 26 18.94 -15.11 -24.24
C ILE A 26 18.81 -16.30 -25.21
N SER A 27 17.58 -16.68 -25.58
CA SER A 27 17.26 -17.51 -26.74
C SER A 27 16.14 -16.86 -27.56
N ASN A 28 16.31 -16.84 -28.88
CA ASN A 28 15.60 -16.01 -29.85
C ASN A 28 14.36 -16.72 -30.41
N ASN A 29 13.15 -16.17 -30.21
CA ASN A 29 12.10 -16.08 -31.24
C ASN A 29 10.97 -15.12 -30.81
N SER A 30 10.70 -14.11 -31.63
CA SER A 30 9.99 -12.86 -31.31
C SER A 30 8.45 -12.92 -31.30
N ILE A 31 7.84 -12.45 -30.21
CA ILE A 31 6.51 -11.80 -30.24
C ILE A 31 6.69 -10.34 -29.78
N ILE A 32 6.49 -9.41 -30.70
CA ILE A 32 6.46 -7.96 -30.47
C ILE A 32 5.08 -7.59 -29.93
N ILE A 33 4.97 -7.06 -28.69
CA ILE A 33 4.17 -5.92 -28.16
C ILE A 33 4.40 -5.99 -26.63
N SER A 34 5.12 -5.13 -25.93
CA SER A 34 5.45 -3.71 -26.06
C SER A 34 6.74 -3.50 -25.28
N ASN A 35 7.63 -2.64 -25.78
CA ASN A 35 8.72 -2.10 -24.99
C ASN A 35 8.16 -1.19 -23.90
N THR A 36 7.59 -1.73 -22.83
CA THR A 36 7.84 -1.11 -21.53
C THR A 36 9.26 -1.52 -21.17
N ARG A 37 10.21 -0.69 -21.62
CA ARG A 37 11.40 -0.44 -20.81
C ARG A 37 10.85 -0.22 -19.41
N LEU A 38 10.99 -1.20 -18.52
CA LEU A 38 10.62 -1.06 -17.12
C LEU A 38 11.58 0.00 -16.59
N ASP A 39 11.11 1.22 -16.69
CA ASP A 39 11.80 2.43 -16.31
C ASP A 39 12.46 2.19 -14.96
N ASN A 40 13.79 2.24 -15.03
CA ASN A 40 14.72 2.47 -13.95
C ASN A 40 14.05 2.95 -12.67
N ASN A 41 13.98 2.04 -11.70
CA ASN A 41 14.09 2.35 -10.28
C ASN A 41 13.32 3.61 -9.82
N LYS A 42 12.01 3.58 -10.01
CA LYS A 42 11.09 4.50 -9.34
C LYS A 42 10.16 3.68 -8.49
N ASP A 43 10.38 3.74 -7.17
CA ASP A 43 9.64 3.04 -6.11
C ASP A 43 8.23 2.60 -6.53
N SER A 44 8.10 1.34 -6.96
CA SER A 44 6.83 0.82 -7.46
C SER A 44 5.89 0.57 -6.27
N LEU A 45 5.05 1.56 -6.01
CA LEU A 45 3.98 1.52 -5.01
C LEU A 45 2.68 1.11 -5.69
N THR A 46 2.13 -0.03 -5.29
CA THR A 46 0.83 -0.54 -5.73
C THR A 46 -0.09 -0.76 -4.53
N TYR A 47 -1.37 -1.03 -4.77
CA TYR A 47 -2.32 -1.37 -3.71
C TYR A 47 -3.15 -2.59 -4.07
N LYS A 48 -3.69 -3.26 -3.05
CA LYS A 48 -4.67 -4.34 -3.15
C LYS A 48 -5.82 -4.06 -2.21
N ILE A 49 -7.05 -4.40 -2.61
CA ILE A 49 -8.24 -4.25 -1.76
C ILE A 49 -8.47 -5.54 -0.99
N LEU A 50 -8.67 -5.41 0.32
CA LEU A 50 -8.99 -6.50 1.22
C LEU A 50 -10.49 -6.57 1.44
N THR A 51 -11.01 -7.79 1.60
CA THR A 51 -12.40 -8.02 2.01
C THR A 51 -12.38 -8.71 3.37
N ASN A 52 -13.00 -8.09 4.37
CA ASN A 52 -13.06 -8.58 5.73
C ASN A 52 -14.31 -9.45 5.95
N THR A 53 -14.32 -10.23 7.03
CA THR A 53 -15.41 -11.15 7.41
C THR A 53 -16.79 -10.46 7.52
N ASN A 54 -16.82 -9.19 7.92
CA ASN A 54 -18.06 -8.42 8.09
C ASN A 54 -18.54 -7.73 6.80
N LYS A 55 -18.15 -8.21 5.61
CA LYS A 55 -18.42 -7.56 4.31
C LYS A 55 -17.93 -6.11 4.23
N THR A 56 -16.94 -5.75 5.04
CA THR A 56 -16.25 -4.47 4.98
C THR A 56 -14.95 -4.61 4.20
N TYR A 57 -14.38 -3.48 3.79
CA TYR A 57 -13.20 -3.45 2.95
C TYR A 57 -12.03 -2.74 3.64
N GLY A 58 -10.83 -3.24 3.36
CA GLY A 58 -9.57 -2.63 3.75
C GLY A 58 -8.65 -2.50 2.53
N TYR A 59 -7.40 -2.12 2.75
CA TYR A 59 -6.41 -2.07 1.70
C TYR A 59 -5.01 -2.45 2.19
N ASP A 60 -4.24 -3.05 1.29
CA ASP A 60 -2.80 -3.21 1.42
C ASP A 60 -2.10 -2.26 0.46
N ILE A 61 -0.99 -1.67 0.89
CA ILE A 61 -0.06 -0.95 0.03
C ILE A 61 1.19 -1.80 -0.10
N LEU A 62 1.61 -2.06 -1.32
CA LEU A 62 2.76 -2.89 -1.63
C LEU A 62 3.86 -2.02 -2.21
N LYS A 63 5.09 -2.22 -1.73
CA LYS A 63 6.30 -1.63 -2.29
C LYS A 63 7.16 -2.76 -2.83
N HIS A 64 7.43 -2.77 -4.14
CA HIS A 64 8.16 -3.86 -4.81
C HIS A 64 7.55 -5.25 -4.54
N GLY A 65 6.22 -5.33 -4.52
CA GLY A 65 5.48 -6.57 -4.29
C GLY A 65 5.41 -7.05 -2.83
N LYS A 66 6.08 -6.38 -1.89
CA LYS A 66 5.97 -6.66 -0.44
C LYS A 66 4.95 -5.73 0.20
N VAL A 67 4.12 -6.25 1.11
CA VAL A 67 3.17 -5.44 1.89
C VAL A 67 3.95 -4.47 2.77
N LEU A 68 3.76 -3.17 2.53
CA LEU A 68 4.34 -2.07 3.28
C LEU A 68 3.36 -1.59 4.37
N ILE A 69 2.08 -1.50 4.03
CA ILE A 69 1.01 -1.10 4.96
C ILE A 69 -0.13 -2.08 4.78
N HIS A 70 -0.57 -2.67 5.89
CA HIS A 70 -1.76 -3.50 5.97
C HIS A 70 -2.83 -2.76 6.79
N GLN A 71 -3.92 -2.37 6.14
CA GLN A 71 -4.96 -1.57 6.77
C GLN A 71 -6.34 -2.17 6.54
N ALA A 72 -6.77 -3.03 7.47
CA ALA A 72 -8.08 -3.68 7.43
C ALA A 72 -9.24 -2.73 7.83
N SER A 73 -8.98 -1.65 8.58
CA SER A 73 -9.97 -0.73 9.13
C SER A 73 -9.83 0.71 8.62
N ILE A 74 -10.86 1.55 8.81
CA ILE A 74 -10.82 2.96 8.41
C ILE A 74 -9.81 3.71 9.29
N PRO A 75 -8.76 4.34 8.71
CA PRO A 75 -7.80 5.10 9.49
C PRO A 75 -8.47 6.31 10.15
N GLY A 76 -8.06 6.65 11.38
CA GLY A 76 -8.58 7.82 12.10
C GLY A 76 -10.02 7.69 12.63
N VAL A 77 -10.69 6.54 12.45
CA VAL A 77 -11.99 6.23 13.07
C VAL A 77 -11.78 5.22 14.19
N SER A 78 -12.48 5.40 15.32
CA SER A 78 -12.39 4.46 16.44
C SER A 78 -13.05 3.12 16.10
N GLY A 79 -12.42 2.02 16.51
CA GLY A 79 -12.90 0.66 16.31
C GLY A 79 -12.28 -0.05 15.09
N ASN A 80 -12.77 -1.26 14.80
CA ASN A 80 -12.24 -2.14 13.75
C ASN A 80 -13.13 -2.17 12.50
N LYS A 81 -13.90 -1.10 12.25
CA LYS A 81 -14.78 -1.02 11.07
C LYS A 81 -13.93 -0.77 9.83
N GLY A 82 -14.08 -1.63 8.81
CA GLY A 82 -13.57 -1.35 7.46
C GLY A 82 -14.49 -0.40 6.69
N PHE A 83 -14.10 -0.07 5.46
CA PHE A 83 -14.92 0.72 4.55
C PHE A 83 -16.17 -0.06 4.11
N ASP A 84 -17.27 0.65 3.88
CA ASP A 84 -18.53 0.03 3.43
C ASP A 84 -18.48 -0.37 1.93
N SER A 85 -17.53 0.17 1.16
CA SER A 85 -17.36 -0.12 -0.27
C SER A 85 -15.88 -0.24 -0.66
N LYS A 86 -15.60 -1.13 -1.62
CA LYS A 86 -14.27 -1.28 -2.26
C LYS A 86 -13.77 0.05 -2.82
N ASN A 87 -14.66 0.85 -3.40
CA ASN A 87 -14.32 2.15 -3.98
C ASN A 87 -13.81 3.13 -2.90
N ASN A 88 -14.38 3.07 -1.70
CA ASN A 88 -13.95 3.91 -0.59
C ASN A 88 -12.56 3.51 -0.10
N ALA A 89 -12.31 2.21 0.05
CA ALA A 89 -10.97 1.70 0.38
C ALA A 89 -9.92 2.09 -0.69
N GLN A 90 -10.29 2.00 -1.97
CA GLN A 90 -9.42 2.39 -3.08
C GLN A 90 -9.05 3.88 -3.05
N LYS A 91 -10.02 4.78 -2.87
CA LYS A 91 -9.76 6.23 -2.78
C LYS A 91 -8.74 6.56 -1.68
N VAL A 92 -8.88 5.91 -0.53
CA VAL A 92 -7.96 6.12 0.60
C VAL A 92 -6.60 5.50 0.33
N ALA A 93 -6.52 4.30 -0.25
CA ALA A 93 -5.25 3.69 -0.64
C ALA A 93 -4.44 4.59 -1.59
N VAL A 94 -5.11 5.22 -2.56
CA VAL A 94 -4.49 6.17 -3.50
C VAL A 94 -3.99 7.43 -2.77
N LEU A 95 -4.76 7.96 -1.82
CA LEU A 95 -4.32 9.09 -0.99
C LEU A 95 -3.05 8.74 -0.21
N VAL A 96 -3.00 7.55 0.39
CA VAL A 96 -1.86 7.09 1.17
C VAL A 96 -0.64 6.88 0.29
N ILE A 97 -0.78 6.27 -0.89
CA ILE A 97 0.31 6.18 -1.89
C ILE A 97 0.82 7.58 -2.24
N LYS A 98 -0.08 8.55 -2.45
CA LYS A 98 0.31 9.93 -2.74
C LYS A 98 1.11 10.56 -1.60
N LYS A 99 0.77 10.28 -0.34
CA LYS A 99 1.50 10.74 0.85
C LYS A 99 2.87 10.07 0.98
N ILE A 100 2.96 8.74 0.78
CA ILE A 100 4.23 8.01 0.78
C ILE A 100 5.17 8.57 -0.30
N ARG A 101 4.65 8.84 -1.50
CA ARG A 101 5.43 9.45 -2.60
C ARG A 101 5.93 10.86 -2.28
N LYS A 102 5.33 11.56 -1.32
CA LYS A 102 5.79 12.86 -0.83
C LYS A 102 6.81 12.75 0.31
N GLY A 103 7.12 11.54 0.78
CA GLY A 103 8.02 11.32 1.92
C GLY A 103 7.33 11.38 3.27
N GLU A 104 6.00 11.41 3.34
CA GLU A 104 5.26 11.35 4.61
C GLU A 104 5.25 9.90 5.14
N MET A 105 6.11 9.61 6.13
CA MET A 105 6.19 8.28 6.77
C MET A 105 6.19 8.39 8.30
N PRO A 106 5.26 7.71 9.02
CA PRO A 106 4.11 6.98 8.48
C PRO A 106 3.06 7.94 7.89
N PRO A 107 2.38 7.54 6.79
CA PRO A 107 1.35 8.37 6.20
C PRO A 107 0.15 8.48 7.16
N THR A 108 -0.17 9.71 7.56
CA THR A 108 -1.32 9.97 8.43
C THR A 108 -2.51 10.39 7.57
N VAL A 109 -3.64 9.71 7.75
CA VAL A 109 -4.92 10.06 7.12
C VAL A 109 -5.85 10.62 8.19
N THR A 110 -6.31 11.85 8.02
CA THR A 110 -7.20 12.50 8.99
C THR A 110 -8.68 12.31 8.63
N LYS A 111 -9.58 12.52 9.60
CA LYS A 111 -11.03 12.43 9.36
C LYS A 111 -11.51 13.45 8.32
N GLU A 112 -10.88 14.63 8.29
CA GLU A 112 -11.19 15.69 7.35
C GLU A 112 -10.84 15.28 5.91
N GLU A 113 -9.72 14.59 5.70
CA GLU A 113 -9.33 14.05 4.39
C GLU A 113 -10.32 12.98 3.92
N LEU A 114 -10.79 12.13 4.84
CA LEU A 114 -11.81 11.12 4.53
C LEU A 114 -13.16 11.75 4.15
N LYS A 115 -13.61 12.78 4.89
CA LYS A 115 -14.82 13.55 4.53
C LYS A 115 -14.69 14.21 3.17
N LYS A 116 -13.52 14.78 2.86
CA LYS A 116 -13.23 15.39 1.55
C LYS A 116 -13.28 14.38 0.39
N LEU A 117 -12.94 13.12 0.65
CA LEU A 117 -13.05 12.03 -0.33
C LEU A 117 -14.46 11.44 -0.45
N GLY A 118 -15.39 11.86 0.41
CA GLY A 118 -16.75 11.32 0.49
C GLY A 118 -16.79 9.85 0.85
N VAL A 119 -15.84 9.39 1.69
CA VAL A 119 -15.77 7.99 2.16
C VAL A 119 -16.24 7.83 3.61
N LEU A 120 -16.53 8.96 4.28
CA LEU A 120 -17.11 9.11 5.61
C LEU A 120 -18.28 10.09 5.55
#